data_AF-A0A2E4HFP8-F1
#
_entry.id   AF-A0A2E4HFP8-F1
#
_cell.length_a   1.000
_cell.length_b   1.000
_cell.length_c   1.000
_cell.angle_alpha   90.00
_cell.angle_beta   90.00
_cell.angle_gamma   90.00
#
_symmetry.space_group_name_H-M   'P 1'
#
loop_
_entity.id
_entity.type
_entity.pdbx_description
1 polymer ?
#
loop_
_entity_poly.entity_id
_entity_poly.type
_entity_poly.pdbx_seq_one_letter_code
_entity_poly.pdbx_strand_id
1 'polypeptide(L)'
;MLMIIRIVFLFLFVNIGVSYGQTYPIAGTYKLETGDPATHNHVYTLILEENGRFNFHSHSDNKKGIPQIVDLYGRGTWTAKGKLITLKTDKTQDLNDTFSLDLDGSKARFVSKHPRDTSDRIVKTRLQFYDSDIFWVKTKALFKQ
;
A
#
# COMPACT_ATOMS: atom_id res chain seq x y z
N MET A 1 24.38 24.40 -66.11
CA MET A 1 24.99 23.81 -64.90
C MET A 1 23.89 23.70 -63.84
N LEU A 2 23.21 22.56 -63.79
CA LEU A 2 22.05 22.33 -62.91
C LEU A 2 22.46 21.26 -61.89
N MET A 3 22.58 21.63 -60.63
CA MET A 3 22.93 20.69 -59.56
C MET A 3 21.66 20.38 -58.76
N ILE A 4 21.12 19.18 -59.00
CA ILE A 4 19.92 18.66 -58.33
C ILE A 4 20.34 18.20 -56.93
N ILE A 5 19.87 18.92 -55.91
CA ILE A 5 20.03 18.53 -54.50
C ILE A 5 19.05 17.38 -54.21
N ARG A 6 19.57 16.18 -53.95
CA ARG A 6 18.79 15.03 -53.47
C ARG A 6 18.73 15.09 -51.94
N ILE A 7 17.57 15.47 -51.40
CA ILE A 7 17.28 15.37 -49.96
C ILE A 7 16.80 13.94 -49.70
N VAL A 8 17.62 13.14 -49.00
CA VAL A 8 17.22 11.82 -48.50
C VAL A 8 16.54 12.02 -47.16
N PHE A 9 15.21 11.91 -47.11
CA PHE A 9 14.44 11.91 -45.87
C PHE A 9 14.58 10.54 -45.18
N LEU A 10 15.37 10.49 -44.11
CA LEU A 10 15.45 9.31 -43.23
C LEU A 10 14.30 9.35 -42.23
N PHE A 11 13.21 8.64 -42.53
CA PHE A 11 12.09 8.43 -41.60
C PHE A 11 12.49 7.41 -40.54
N LEU A 12 12.91 7.89 -39.36
CA LEU A 12 13.08 7.07 -38.16
C LEU A 12 11.70 6.81 -37.55
N PHE A 13 11.13 5.64 -37.81
CA PHE A 13 9.95 5.15 -37.09
C PHE A 13 10.36 4.82 -35.65
N VAL A 14 10.13 5.76 -34.74
CA VAL A 14 10.22 5.50 -33.29
C VAL A 14 9.04 4.60 -32.91
N ASN A 15 9.28 3.30 -32.84
CA ASN A 15 8.36 2.36 -32.21
C ASN A 15 8.42 2.62 -30.69
N ILE A 16 7.59 3.54 -30.19
CA ILE A 16 7.33 3.66 -28.76
C ILE A 16 6.51 2.43 -28.37
N GLY A 17 7.20 1.35 -28.03
CA GLY A 17 6.59 0.18 -27.42
C GLY A 17 6.02 0.58 -26.07
N VAL A 18 4.74 0.93 -26.02
CA VAL A 18 4.02 1.13 -24.77
C VAL A 18 3.91 -0.24 -24.10
N SER A 19 4.82 -0.53 -23.18
CA SER A 19 4.70 -1.69 -22.30
C SER A 19 3.50 -1.46 -21.40
N TYR A 20 2.37 -2.11 -21.68
CA TYR A 20 1.24 -2.20 -20.75
C TYR A 20 1.69 -3.01 -19.53
N GLY A 21 2.31 -2.34 -18.57
CA GLY A 21 2.51 -2.89 -17.24
C GLY A 21 1.13 -3.11 -16.60
N GLN A 22 0.91 -4.28 -15.99
CA GLN A 22 -0.30 -4.51 -15.20
C GLN A 22 -0.35 -3.50 -14.05
N THR A 23 -1.27 -2.54 -14.13
CA THR A 23 -1.59 -1.64 -13.02
C THR A 23 -2.53 -2.38 -12.07
N TYR A 24 -2.07 -2.61 -10.85
CA TYR A 24 -2.92 -3.15 -9.79
C TYR A 24 -3.62 -1.98 -9.09
N PRO A 25 -4.95 -2.05 -8.84
CA PRO A 25 -5.67 -1.01 -8.09
C PRO A 25 -5.34 -1.12 -6.59
N ILE A 26 -4.11 -0.78 -6.23
CA ILE A 26 -3.56 -0.94 -4.86
C ILE A 26 -4.06 0.16 -3.93
N ALA A 27 -4.28 1.39 -4.42
CA ALA A 27 -4.83 2.47 -3.62
C ALA A 27 -6.21 2.09 -3.04
N GLY A 28 -6.51 2.62 -1.85
CA GLY A 28 -7.76 2.39 -1.12
C GLY A 28 -7.58 2.14 0.37
N THR A 29 -8.70 1.82 1.02
CA THR A 29 -8.76 1.57 2.46
C THR A 29 -8.71 0.07 2.75
N TYR A 30 -7.88 -0.30 3.72
CA TYR A 30 -7.71 -1.67 4.18
C TYR A 30 -7.96 -1.73 5.69
N LYS A 31 -8.75 -2.71 6.13
CA LYS A 31 -9.11 -2.88 7.54
C LYS A 31 -8.85 -4.31 8.02
N LEU A 32 -8.44 -4.43 9.27
CA LEU A 32 -8.48 -5.69 10.04
C LEU A 32 -9.10 -5.39 11.39
N GLU A 33 -10.12 -6.15 11.76
CA GLU A 33 -10.77 -6.09 13.07
C GLU A 33 -10.60 -7.43 13.77
N THR A 34 -10.19 -7.42 15.03
CA THR A 34 -9.90 -8.61 15.83
C THR A 34 -10.40 -8.44 17.24
N GLY A 35 -10.93 -9.53 17.83
CA GLY A 35 -11.47 -9.53 19.18
C GLY A 35 -12.99 -9.44 19.20
N ASP A 36 -13.53 -9.03 20.34
CA ASP A 36 -14.95 -8.87 20.62
C ASP A 36 -15.23 -7.43 21.08
N PRO A 37 -16.06 -6.66 20.35
CA PRO A 37 -16.47 -5.30 20.73
C PRO A 37 -16.98 -5.14 22.17
N ALA A 38 -17.52 -6.19 22.78
CA ALA A 38 -18.03 -6.15 24.14
C ALA A 38 -16.93 -6.21 25.22
N THR A 39 -15.73 -6.73 24.90
CA THR A 39 -14.69 -7.01 25.90
C THR A 39 -13.33 -6.45 25.52
N HIS A 40 -12.83 -6.80 24.35
CA HIS A 40 -11.57 -6.30 23.81
C HIS A 40 -11.62 -6.35 22.28
N ASN A 41 -11.53 -5.19 21.64
CA ASN A 41 -11.48 -5.06 20.19
C ASN A 41 -10.22 -4.32 19.75
N HIS A 42 -9.67 -4.73 18.62
CA HIS A 42 -8.55 -4.05 17.98
C HIS A 42 -8.87 -3.88 16.50
N VAL A 43 -8.87 -2.62 16.05
CA VAL A 43 -9.09 -2.23 14.66
C VAL A 43 -7.82 -1.63 14.10
N TYR A 44 -7.37 -2.16 12.97
CA TYR A 44 -6.27 -1.62 12.17
C TYR A 44 -6.83 -1.08 10.86
N THR A 45 -6.53 0.17 10.54
CA THR A 45 -6.90 0.81 9.29
C THR A 45 -5.65 1.32 8.60
N LEU A 46 -5.49 0.99 7.31
CA LEU A 46 -4.46 1.54 6.44
C LEU A 46 -5.12 2.12 5.19
N ILE A 47 -4.86 3.39 4.93
CA ILE A 47 -5.28 4.09 3.73
C ILE A 47 -4.05 4.29 2.86
N LEU A 48 -4.08 3.78 1.63
CA LEU A 48 -3.09 4.06 0.59
C LEU A 48 -3.70 5.04 -0.42
N GLU A 49 -3.28 6.30 -0.37
CA GLU A 49 -3.77 7.37 -1.24
C GLU A 49 -3.12 7.29 -2.64
N GLU A 50 -3.85 7.70 -3.68
CA GLU A 50 -3.35 7.69 -5.07
C GLU A 50 -2.14 8.60 -5.29
N ASN A 51 -1.98 9.64 -4.47
CA ASN A 51 -0.84 10.56 -4.48
C ASN A 51 0.45 9.95 -3.89
N GLY A 52 0.42 8.68 -3.46
CA GLY A 52 1.56 8.01 -2.85
C GLY A 52 1.74 8.24 -1.35
N ARG A 53 0.75 8.83 -0.65
CA ARG A 53 0.74 8.95 0.82
C ARG A 53 -0.03 7.82 1.48
N PHE A 54 0.33 7.51 2.72
CA PHE A 54 -0.45 6.59 3.55
C PHE A 54 -0.79 7.18 4.91
N ASN A 55 -1.89 6.69 5.47
CA ASN A 55 -2.28 6.89 6.87
C ASN A 55 -2.60 5.53 7.49
N PHE A 56 -2.04 5.27 8.66
CA PHE A 56 -2.24 4.06 9.45
C PHE A 56 -2.80 4.41 10.82
N HIS A 57 -3.80 3.66 11.26
CA HIS A 57 -4.42 3.81 12.57
C HIS A 57 -4.61 2.44 13.21
N SER A 58 -4.11 2.29 14.42
CA SER A 58 -4.34 1.16 15.30
C SER A 58 -5.15 1.63 16.50
N HIS A 59 -6.41 1.22 16.56
CA HIS A 59 -7.34 1.48 17.66
C HIS A 59 -7.54 0.23 18.49
N SER A 60 -7.19 0.27 19.77
CA SER A 60 -7.48 -0.79 20.73
C SER A 60 -8.46 -0.27 21.78
N ASP A 61 -9.54 -1.01 22.01
CA ASP A 61 -10.49 -0.78 23.10
C ASP A 61 -10.53 -2.05 23.95
N ASN A 62 -9.91 -2.00 25.13
CA ASN A 62 -9.89 -3.08 26.10
C ASN A 62 -10.63 -2.61 27.35
N LYS A 63 -11.86 -3.10 27.57
CA LYS A 63 -12.72 -2.68 28.69
C LYS A 63 -12.11 -2.90 30.08
N LYS A 64 -11.09 -3.76 30.18
CA LYS A 64 -10.36 -4.05 31.42
C LYS A 64 -8.94 -3.46 31.43
N GLY A 65 -8.52 -2.80 30.35
CA GLY A 65 -7.21 -2.19 30.21
C GLY A 65 -7.10 -0.84 30.92
N ILE A 66 -5.88 -0.48 31.32
CA ILE A 66 -5.53 0.87 31.77
C ILE A 66 -4.32 1.31 30.94
N PRO A 67 -4.46 2.26 30.01
CA PRO A 67 -5.72 2.90 29.60
C PRO A 67 -6.65 1.93 28.86
N GLN A 68 -7.95 2.24 28.88
CA GLN A 68 -8.96 1.42 28.21
C GLN A 68 -8.84 1.51 26.69
N ILE A 69 -8.61 2.73 26.19
CA ILE A 69 -8.48 3.03 24.77
C ILE A 69 -7.03 3.41 24.49
N VAL A 70 -6.48 2.84 23.42
CA VAL A 70 -5.15 3.18 22.90
C VAL A 70 -5.27 3.40 21.40
N ASP A 71 -4.92 4.61 20.97
CA ASP A 71 -4.84 4.99 19.57
C ASP A 71 -3.37 5.24 19.19
N LEU A 72 -2.94 4.59 18.11
CA LEU A 72 -1.60 4.76 17.56
C LEU A 72 -1.70 5.07 16.07
N TYR A 73 -0.99 6.10 15.63
CA TYR A 73 -1.06 6.58 14.26
C TYR A 73 0.31 6.56 13.59
N GLY A 74 0.33 6.19 12.31
CA GLY A 74 1.50 6.31 11.45
C GLY A 74 1.10 6.99 10.14
N ARG A 75 2.04 7.70 9.53
CA ARG A 75 1.85 8.30 8.20
C ARG A 75 3.16 8.32 7.43
N GLY A 76 3.04 8.60 6.14
CA GLY A 76 4.19 8.80 5.28
C GLY A 76 3.87 8.57 3.82
N THR A 77 4.79 7.95 3.11
CA THR A 77 4.67 7.64 1.68
C THR A 77 4.70 6.13 1.43
N TRP A 78 4.09 5.70 0.34
CA TRP A 78 4.14 4.32 -0.10
C TRP A 78 4.50 4.24 -1.58
N THR A 79 5.16 3.14 -1.95
CA THR A 79 5.49 2.83 -3.33
C THR A 79 5.10 1.39 -3.64
N ALA A 80 4.87 1.10 -4.93
CA ALA A 80 4.61 -0.25 -5.39
C ALA A 80 5.57 -0.66 -6.51
N LYS A 81 6.16 -1.85 -6.38
CA LYS A 81 6.86 -2.55 -7.46
C LYS A 81 6.09 -3.82 -7.79
N GLY A 82 5.24 -3.75 -8.81
CA GLY A 82 4.25 -4.79 -9.07
C GLY A 82 3.27 -4.92 -7.90
N LYS A 83 3.25 -6.09 -7.25
CA LYS A 83 2.39 -6.37 -6.06
C LYS A 83 3.10 -6.11 -4.72
N LEU A 84 4.34 -5.63 -4.71
CA LEU A 84 5.09 -5.39 -3.49
C LEU A 84 4.97 -3.92 -3.11
N ILE A 85 4.42 -3.65 -1.92
CA ILE A 85 4.27 -2.32 -1.33
C ILE A 85 5.39 -2.12 -0.32
N THR A 86 6.00 -0.95 -0.34
CA THR A 86 6.92 -0.48 0.72
C THR A 86 6.38 0.82 1.29
N LEU A 87 6.24 0.88 2.61
CA LEU A 87 5.92 2.09 3.37
C LEU A 87 7.21 2.79 3.79
N LYS A 88 7.18 4.12 3.84
CA LYS A 88 8.29 4.96 4.28
C LYS A 88 7.75 6.08 5.16
N THR A 89 8.30 6.19 6.37
CA THR A 89 8.01 7.27 7.30
C THR A 89 9.22 8.17 7.39
N ASP A 90 9.07 9.46 7.09
CA ASP A 90 10.12 10.45 7.32
C ASP A 90 10.08 10.88 8.80
N LYS A 91 11.14 10.58 9.55
CA LYS A 91 11.20 10.87 10.99
C LYS A 91 11.07 12.35 11.35
N THR A 92 11.34 13.25 10.41
CA THR A 92 11.28 14.71 10.63
C THR A 92 9.96 15.32 10.21
N GLN A 93 9.33 14.79 9.16
CA GLN A 93 8.09 15.34 8.58
C GLN A 93 6.83 14.57 8.99
N ASP A 94 6.95 13.26 9.15
CA ASP A 94 5.81 12.38 9.35
C ASP A 94 5.55 12.06 10.82
N LEU A 95 6.59 12.07 11.68
CA LEU A 95 6.44 11.81 13.12
C LEU A 95 6.16 13.08 13.92
N ASN A 96 5.23 12.98 14.87
CA ASN A 96 4.93 13.98 15.90
C ASN A 96 4.13 13.34 17.05
N ASP A 97 3.64 14.15 17.99
CA ASP A 97 2.90 13.67 19.16
C ASP A 97 1.65 12.83 18.81
N THR A 98 0.99 13.14 17.68
CA THR A 98 -0.15 12.35 17.17
C THR A 98 0.32 11.15 16.36
N PHE A 99 1.24 11.34 15.42
CA PHE A 99 1.75 10.31 14.53
C PHE A 99 3.05 9.73 15.07
N SER A 100 2.94 8.76 15.97
CA SER A 100 4.07 8.21 16.73
C SER A 100 4.62 6.89 16.17
N LEU A 101 3.91 6.24 15.24
CA LEU A 101 4.35 4.96 14.65
C LEU A 101 5.31 5.18 13.49
N ASP A 102 6.53 4.70 13.67
CA ASP A 102 7.53 4.58 12.60
C ASP A 102 7.28 3.30 11.79
N LEU A 103 6.72 3.45 10.59
CA LEU A 103 6.46 2.37 9.65
C LEU A 103 7.51 2.32 8.54
N ASP A 104 8.63 3.04 8.69
CA ASP A 104 9.70 3.02 7.70
C ASP A 104 10.19 1.59 7.40
N GLY A 105 10.42 1.32 6.13
CA GLY A 105 10.84 0.00 5.66
C GLY A 105 9.78 -1.11 5.77
N SER A 106 8.56 -0.85 6.27
CA SER A 106 7.51 -1.86 6.36
C SER A 106 7.04 -2.29 4.97
N LYS A 107 6.92 -3.61 4.74
CA LYS A 107 6.59 -4.18 3.43
C LYS A 107 5.36 -5.06 3.50
N ALA A 108 4.53 -4.92 2.46
CA ALA A 108 3.33 -5.72 2.27
C ALA A 108 3.21 -6.23 0.83
N ARG A 109 2.44 -7.29 0.65
CA ARG A 109 2.08 -7.81 -0.67
C ARG A 109 0.60 -7.58 -0.94
N PHE A 110 0.29 -6.98 -2.08
CA PHE A 110 -1.07 -6.93 -2.60
C PHE A 110 -1.48 -8.32 -3.09
N VAL A 111 -2.52 -8.86 -2.49
CA VAL A 111 -3.11 -10.15 -2.86
C VAL A 111 -4.51 -9.89 -3.37
N SER A 112 -4.76 -10.23 -4.62
CA SER A 112 -6.06 -10.19 -5.29
C SER A 112 -6.19 -11.41 -6.19
N LYS A 113 -7.41 -11.74 -6.62
CA LYS A 113 -7.63 -12.73 -7.67
C LYS A 113 -6.83 -12.33 -8.91
N HIS A 114 -6.14 -13.29 -9.52
CA HIS A 114 -5.41 -13.02 -10.75
C HIS A 114 -6.40 -12.86 -11.90
N PRO A 115 -6.25 -11.88 -12.82
CA PRO A 115 -7.21 -11.69 -13.92
C PRO A 115 -7.41 -12.92 -14.82
N ARG A 116 -6.41 -13.80 -14.88
CA ARG A 116 -6.46 -15.07 -15.64
C ARG A 116 -6.93 -16.28 -14.81
N ASP A 117 -7.19 -16.10 -13.52
CA ASP A 117 -7.74 -17.17 -12.67
C ASP A 117 -9.26 -17.23 -12.88
N THR A 118 -9.71 -18.25 -13.62
CA THR A 118 -11.12 -18.49 -13.96
C THR A 118 -11.82 -19.42 -12.97
N SER A 119 -11.16 -19.86 -11.90
CA SER A 119 -11.78 -20.74 -10.90
C SER A 119 -12.87 -20.02 -10.12
N ASP A 120 -13.80 -20.75 -9.52
CA ASP A 120 -14.85 -20.17 -8.66
C ASP A 120 -14.35 -19.75 -7.27
N ARG A 121 -13.04 -19.86 -7.02
CA ARG A 121 -12.45 -19.47 -5.75
C ARG A 121 -12.65 -17.98 -5.49
N ILE A 122 -13.17 -17.66 -4.31
CA ILE A 122 -13.23 -16.31 -3.78
C ILE A 122 -11.88 -15.96 -3.16
N VAL A 123 -11.19 -14.96 -3.73
CA VAL A 123 -9.94 -14.41 -3.18
C VAL A 123 -10.23 -13.01 -2.65
N LYS A 124 -10.32 -12.87 -1.33
CA LYS A 124 -10.49 -11.57 -0.69
C LYS A 124 -9.24 -10.71 -0.92
N THR A 125 -9.44 -9.51 -1.47
CA THR A 125 -8.36 -8.57 -1.71
C THR A 125 -7.79 -8.09 -0.38
N ARG A 126 -6.46 -8.15 -0.23
CA ARG A 126 -5.78 -7.81 1.03
C ARG A 126 -4.36 -7.31 0.81
N LEU A 127 -3.83 -6.61 1.81
CA LEU A 127 -2.41 -6.37 2.01
C LEU A 127 -1.89 -7.32 3.09
N GLN A 128 -0.96 -8.19 2.71
CA GLN A 128 -0.28 -9.08 3.63
C GLN A 128 1.07 -8.48 4.00
N PHE A 129 1.21 -7.96 5.22
CA PHE A 129 2.51 -7.57 5.76
C PHE A 129 3.37 -8.80 5.96
N TYR A 130 4.65 -8.65 5.62
CA TYR A 130 5.68 -9.69 5.79
C TYR A 130 6.99 -9.15 6.36
N ASP A 131 7.15 -7.82 6.43
CA ASP A 131 8.32 -7.16 7.00
C ASP A 131 7.88 -5.85 7.67
N SER A 132 8.39 -5.59 8.87
CA SER A 132 8.19 -4.36 9.66
C SER A 132 9.03 -4.46 10.93
N ASP A 133 9.59 -3.36 11.40
CA ASP A 133 10.23 -3.27 12.72
C ASP A 133 9.19 -3.33 13.85
N ILE A 134 7.94 -2.97 13.55
CA ILE A 134 6.81 -3.11 14.47
C ILE A 134 6.31 -4.55 14.42
N PHE A 135 6.68 -5.35 15.43
CA PHE A 135 6.43 -6.79 15.44
C PHE A 135 4.95 -7.17 15.21
N TRP A 136 4.02 -6.40 15.78
CA TRP A 136 2.60 -6.69 15.66
C TRP A 136 2.06 -6.36 14.27
N VAL A 137 2.73 -5.51 13.48
CA VAL A 137 2.39 -5.24 12.07
C VAL A 137 2.90 -6.36 11.15
N LYS A 138 4.09 -6.91 11.43
CA LYS A 138 4.88 -7.80 10.54
C LYS A 138 4.16 -9.04 9.98
N THR A 139 3.00 -9.42 10.50
CA THR A 139 2.25 -10.60 10.07
C THR A 139 0.79 -10.33 9.69
N LYS A 140 0.33 -9.07 9.80
CA LYS A 140 -1.08 -8.75 9.61
C LYS A 140 -1.51 -8.82 8.15
N ALA A 141 -2.74 -9.29 7.96
CA ALA A 141 -3.45 -9.20 6.70
C ALA A 141 -4.60 -8.20 6.86
N LEU A 142 -4.53 -7.06 6.17
CA LEU A 142 -5.61 -6.07 6.16
C LEU A 142 -6.40 -6.24 4.86
N PHE A 143 -7.73 -6.31 4.97
CA PHE A 143 -8.62 -6.59 3.85
C PHE A 143 -9.15 -5.30 3.24
N LYS A 144 -9.16 -5.23 1.91
CA LYS A 144 -9.69 -4.07 1.19
C LYS A 144 -11.19 -3.93 1.49
N GLN A 145 -11.62 -2.71 1.80
CA GLN A 145 -13.03 -2.37 2.07
C GLN A 145 -13.80 -2.15 0.77
#